data_AF-A0A454CRH7-F1
#
_entry.id   AF-A0A454CRH7-F1
#
_cell.length_a   1.000
_cell.length_b   1.000
_cell.length_c   1.000
_cell.angle_alpha   90.00
_cell.angle_beta   90.00
_cell.angle_gamma   90.00
#
_symmetry.space_group_name_H-M   'P 1'
#
loop_
_entity.id
_entity.type
_entity.pdbx_description
1 polymer ?
#
loop_
_entity_poly.entity_id
_entity_poly.type
_entity_poly.pdbx_seq_one_letter_code
_entity_poly.pdbx_strand_id
1 'polypeptide(L)' 'MKKSLTALGLALVFASSANAANWGYEGEHGPAHWGEFASECAKGRNQSPINIQSSTEAKLDKLQFDYQGKAISLLNNGHT' A
#
# COMPACT_ATOMS: atom_id res chain seq x y z
N MET A 1 -50.99 -29.22 -20.85
CA MET A 1 -50.82 -29.26 -19.38
C MET A 1 -49.60 -28.43 -19.01
N LYS A 2 -49.80 -27.37 -18.23
CA LYS A 2 -48.81 -26.39 -17.83
C LYS A 2 -47.82 -27.02 -16.84
N LYS A 3 -46.50 -26.89 -17.05
CA LYS A 3 -45.50 -26.92 -15.98
C LYS A 3 -44.47 -25.81 -16.20
N SER A 4 -44.52 -24.86 -15.29
CA SER A 4 -43.71 -23.65 -15.10
C SER A 4 -42.19 -23.90 -15.11
N LEU A 5 -41.42 -23.03 -15.78
CA LEU A 5 -40.52 -22.00 -15.22
C LEU A 5 -39.54 -22.50 -14.14
N THR A 6 -38.24 -22.47 -14.43
CA THR A 6 -37.32 -21.45 -13.86
C THR A 6 -35.99 -21.49 -14.59
N ALA A 7 -35.62 -20.35 -15.19
CA ALA A 7 -34.27 -20.06 -15.62
C ALA A 7 -33.40 -19.82 -14.39
N LEU A 8 -32.22 -20.44 -14.33
CA LEU A 8 -31.17 -20.05 -13.39
C LEU A 8 -29.93 -19.75 -14.21
N GLY A 9 -29.88 -18.52 -14.73
CA GLY A 9 -28.68 -17.95 -15.32
C GLY A 9 -27.66 -17.75 -14.22
N LEU A 10 -26.60 -18.56 -14.22
CA LEU A 10 -25.44 -18.32 -13.37
C LEU A 10 -24.58 -17.26 -14.05
N ALA A 11 -24.97 -16.00 -13.91
CA ALA A 11 -24.08 -14.89 -14.20
C ALA A 11 -22.96 -14.92 -13.16
N LEU A 12 -21.79 -15.41 -13.56
CA LEU A 12 -20.53 -15.24 -12.84
C LEU A 12 -20.19 -13.75 -12.86
N VAL A 13 -20.78 -13.01 -11.93
CA VAL A 13 -20.26 -11.70 -11.54
C VAL A 13 -18.98 -11.98 -10.78
N PHE A 14 -17.87 -12.13 -11.50
CA PHE A 14 -16.57 -11.85 -10.91
C PHE A 14 -16.57 -10.35 -10.62
N ALA A 15 -17.07 -9.98 -9.44
CA ALA A 15 -16.66 -8.75 -8.81
C ALA A 15 -15.15 -8.86 -8.72
N SER A 16 -14.44 -8.17 -9.61
CA SER A 16 -13.05 -7.85 -9.41
C SER A 16 -13.01 -7.00 -8.14
N SER A 17 -12.91 -7.67 -7.00
CA SER A 17 -12.43 -7.07 -5.78
C SER A 17 -11.14 -6.39 -6.19
N ALA A 18 -11.15 -5.06 -6.27
CA ALA A 18 -9.91 -4.31 -6.27
C ALA A 18 -9.27 -4.68 -4.93
N ASN A 19 -8.44 -5.72 -4.94
CA ASN A 19 -7.64 -6.11 -3.80
C ASN A 19 -6.74 -4.91 -3.56
N ALA A 20 -7.14 -4.00 -2.67
CA ALA A 20 -6.16 -3.19 -1.98
C ALA A 20 -5.15 -4.22 -1.46
N ALA A 21 -3.93 -4.19 -2.01
CA ALA A 21 -2.94 -5.23 -1.73
C ALA A 21 -2.84 -5.36 -0.22
N ASN A 22 -3.17 -6.53 0.31
CA ASN A 22 -3.09 -6.80 1.74
C ASN A 22 -1.60 -6.94 2.06
N TRP A 23 -0.92 -5.81 2.30
CA TRP A 23 0.49 -5.77 2.60
C TRP A 23 0.68 -5.75 4.12
N GLY A 24 1.79 -6.31 4.56
CA GLY A 24 2.17 -6.33 5.96
C GLY A 24 3.68 -6.40 6.11
N TYR A 25 4.14 -6.64 7.32
CA TYR A 25 5.56 -6.71 7.62
C TYR A 25 6.10 -8.15 7.70
N GLU A 26 5.22 -9.15 7.63
CA GLU A 26 5.55 -10.56 7.86
C GLU A 26 4.86 -11.49 6.84
N GLY A 27 5.41 -12.71 6.70
CA GLY A 27 4.85 -13.78 5.86
C GLY A 27 4.77 -13.43 4.37
N GLU A 28 3.78 -14.03 3.69
CA GLU A 28 3.51 -13.88 2.25
C GLU A 28 3.11 -12.46 1.82
N HIS A 29 2.88 -11.58 2.79
CA HIS A 29 2.52 -10.19 2.57
C HIS A 29 3.62 -9.22 3.03
N GLY A 30 4.76 -9.76 3.49
CA GLY A 30 5.90 -9.02 4.00
C GLY A 30 6.70 -8.26 2.91
N PRO A 31 7.68 -7.42 3.30
CA PRO A 31 8.41 -6.54 2.38
C PRO A 31 9.12 -7.27 1.24
N ALA A 32 9.54 -8.52 1.44
CA ALA A 32 10.14 -9.36 0.40
C ALA A 32 9.18 -9.63 -0.79
N HIS A 33 7.86 -9.55 -0.57
CA HIS A 33 6.81 -9.83 -1.55
C HIS A 33 6.15 -8.56 -2.11
N TRP A 34 6.52 -7.36 -1.63
CA TRP A 34 5.85 -6.13 -2.06
C TRP A 34 5.98 -5.84 -3.55
N GLY A 35 7.03 -6.37 -4.19
CA GLY A 35 7.23 -6.31 -5.64
C GLY A 35 6.12 -6.93 -6.48
N GLU A 36 5.34 -7.85 -5.92
CA GLU A 36 4.24 -8.56 -6.61
C GLU A 36 3.05 -7.65 -6.88
N PHE A 37 2.87 -6.60 -6.06
CA PHE A 37 1.78 -5.63 -6.18
C PHE A 37 2.25 -4.21 -6.50
N ALA A 38 3.49 -3.85 -6.15
CA ALA A 38 4.11 -2.57 -6.48
C ALA A 38 5.56 -2.82 -6.96
N SER A 39 5.76 -2.77 -8.27
CA SER A 39 7.03 -3.16 -8.90
C SER A 39 8.25 -2.40 -8.39
N GLU A 40 8.04 -1.15 -7.98
CA GLU A 40 9.01 -0.22 -7.45
C GLU A 40 9.62 -0.72 -6.13
N CYS A 41 8.86 -1.46 -5.31
CA CYS A 41 9.33 -2.01 -4.05
C CYS A 41 10.45 -3.05 -4.24
N ALA A 42 10.44 -3.79 -5.35
CA ALA A 42 11.48 -4.79 -5.65
C ALA A 42 12.49 -4.31 -6.71
N LYS A 43 12.06 -3.50 -7.68
CA LYS A 43 12.89 -3.10 -8.84
C LYS A 43 13.40 -1.66 -8.76
N GLY A 44 12.88 -0.86 -7.83
CA GLY A 44 13.30 0.51 -7.62
C GLY A 44 14.77 0.58 -7.18
N ARG A 45 15.49 1.56 -7.73
CA ARG A 45 16.94 1.74 -7.44
C ARG A 45 17.21 2.85 -6.41
N ASN A 46 16.18 3.55 -5.98
CA ASN A 46 16.22 4.67 -5.04
C ASN A 46 15.13 4.48 -3.97
N GLN A 47 15.16 3.35 -3.26
CA GLN A 47 14.19 3.03 -2.20
C GLN A 47 14.69 3.50 -0.84
N SER A 48 13.76 3.64 0.11
CA SER A 48 14.01 3.87 1.53
C SER A 48 13.48 2.69 2.35
N PRO A 49 13.96 2.45 3.58
CA PRO A 49 15.03 3.18 4.28
C PRO A 49 16.43 2.86 3.73
N ILE A 50 17.41 3.70 4.06
CA ILE A 50 18.84 3.46 3.82
C ILE A 50 19.63 3.51 5.12
N ASN A 51 20.79 2.85 5.15
CA ASN A 51 21.76 3.02 6.21
C ASN A 51 22.68 4.22 5.89
N ILE A 52 22.59 5.30 6.66
CA ILE A 52 23.42 6.50 6.47
C ILE A 52 24.77 6.27 7.17
N GLN A 53 25.75 5.73 6.44
CA GLN A 53 27.09 5.42 6.96
C GLN A 53 28.07 6.59 6.83
N SER A 54 27.87 7.43 5.81
CA SER A 54 28.66 8.61 5.54
C SER A 54 27.79 9.66 4.84
N SER A 55 28.25 10.90 4.82
CA SER A 55 27.56 12.00 4.14
C SER A 55 28.56 12.82 3.34
N THR A 56 28.06 13.49 2.31
CA THR A 56 28.81 14.49 1.55
C THR A 56 28.45 15.86 2.10
N GLU A 57 29.46 16.65 2.44
CA GLU A 57 29.24 18.04 2.82
C GLU A 57 28.59 18.79 1.66
N ALA A 58 27.47 19.43 1.93
CA ALA A 58 26.72 20.22 0.97
C ALA A 58 26.27 21.52 1.63
N LYS A 59 26.24 22.60 0.84
CA LYS A 59 25.59 23.85 1.25
C LYS A 59 24.09 23.67 1.05
N LEU A 60 23.40 23.30 2.12
CA LEU A 60 21.94 23.14 2.13
C LEU A 60 21.27 24.39 2.68
N ASP A 61 20.17 24.79 2.07
CA ASP A 61 19.34 25.87 2.59
C ASP A 61 18.65 25.45 3.88
N LYS A 62 18.44 26.42 4.78
CA LYS A 62 17.72 26.17 6.03
C LYS A 62 16.25 25.89 5.75
N LEU A 63 15.76 24.74 6.20
CA LEU A 63 14.33 24.46 6.22
C LEU A 63 13.63 25.38 7.24
N GLN A 64 12.58 26.07 6.80
CA GLN A 64 11.70 26.83 7.68
C GLN A 64 10.49 25.96 8.04
N PHE A 65 10.27 25.75 9.34
CA PHE A 65 9.11 25.03 9.85
C PHE A 65 8.19 26.03 10.56
N ASP A 66 6.99 26.22 10.05
CA ASP A 66 5.97 27.10 10.62
C ASP A 66 4.66 26.33 10.82
N TYR A 67 4.67 25.37 11.75
CA TYR A 67 3.51 24.54 12.05
C TYR A 67 2.66 25.18 13.15
N GLN A 68 1.53 25.76 12.77
CA GLN A 68 0.56 26.40 13.68
C GLN A 68 -0.60 25.47 14.07
N GLY A 69 -0.65 24.27 13.49
CA GLY A 69 -1.70 23.28 13.74
C GLY A 69 -1.54 22.52 15.06
N LYS A 70 -2.57 21.75 15.43
CA LYS A 70 -2.55 20.80 16.55
C LYS A 70 -2.88 19.41 16.05
N ALA A 71 -2.34 18.38 16.71
CA ALA A 71 -2.80 17.01 16.49
C ALA A 71 -4.27 16.89 16.94
N ILE A 72 -5.14 16.41 16.06
CA ILE A 72 -6.59 16.39 16.28
C ILE A 72 -7.12 15.02 16.70
N SER A 73 -6.44 13.94 16.31
CA SER A 73 -6.84 12.57 16.58
C SER A 73 -5.67 11.61 16.35
N LEU A 74 -5.77 10.42 16.93
CA LEU A 74 -4.91 9.29 16.62
C LEU A 74 -5.73 8.23 15.89
N LEU A 75 -5.17 7.68 14.82
CA LEU A 75 -5.74 6.58 14.06
C LEU A 75 -4.72 5.46 14.02
N ASN A 76 -5.10 4.30 14.57
CA ASN A 76 -4.39 3.06 14.28
C ASN A 76 -4.96 2.49 12.97
N ASN A 77 -4.13 2.43 11.94
CA ASN A 77 -4.53 1.88 10.63
C ASN A 77 -4.05 0.43 10.42
N GLY A 78 -3.49 -0.22 11.45
CA GLY A 78 -2.92 -1.56 11.40
C GLY A 78 -1.49 -1.63 10.85
N HIS A 79 -0.91 -0.50 10.44
CA HIS A 79 0.40 -0.45 9.80
C HIS A 79 1.37 0.57 10.42
N THR A 80 0.87 1.55 11.19
CA THR A 80 1.66 2.52 11.98
C THR A 80 0.94 2.99 13.23
#